data_AF-R7HZI4-F1
#
_entry.id   AF-R7HZI4-F1
#
_cell.length_a   1.000
_cell.length_b   1.000
_cell.length_c   1.000
_cell.angle_alpha   90.00
_cell.angle_beta   90.00
_cell.angle_gamma   90.00
#
_symmetry.space_group_name_H-M   'P 1'
#
loop_
_entity.id
_entity.type
_entity.pdbx_description
1 polymer ?
#
loop_
_entity_poly.entity_id
_entity_poly.type
_entity_poly.pdbx_seq_one_letter_code
_entity_poly.pdbx_strand_id
1 'polypeptide(L)'
;MKYYGTKNNKDYGFYLENFDNAIEITDEYWSELLEAQNNGKIIIPFENNVIAVNENEYSFENEKWYKLSNEEATTKQLKIQNAIRENEILIKLDELDKKRIRAIAEPELKDEEQTWLEYYNSQITELRKELAEITK
;
A
#
# COMPACT_ATOMS: atom_id res chain seq x y z
N MET A 1 -16.26 -24.47 12.09
CA MET A 1 -16.30 -23.38 13.08
C MET A 1 -17.17 -22.26 12.51
N LYS A 2 -17.74 -21.38 13.33
CA LYS A 2 -18.54 -20.24 12.84
C LYS A 2 -17.67 -19.00 12.91
N TYR A 3 -17.57 -18.26 11.80
CA TYR A 3 -16.77 -17.04 11.73
C TYR A 3 -17.68 -15.85 11.46
N TYR A 4 -17.52 -14.80 12.27
CA TYR A 4 -18.34 -13.60 12.24
C TYR A 4 -17.45 -12.39 11.92
N GLY A 5 -17.81 -11.57 10.92
CA GLY A 5 -17.09 -10.35 10.52
C GLY A 5 -17.74 -9.06 11.06
N THR A 6 -16.94 -8.04 11.44
CA THR A 6 -17.45 -6.78 12.05
C THR A 6 -17.70 -5.67 11.01
N LYS A 7 -18.60 -4.74 11.37
CA LYS A 7 -18.92 -3.50 10.65
C LYS A 7 -18.01 -2.31 11.03
N ASN A 8 -17.11 -2.47 12.00
CA ASN A 8 -16.21 -1.39 12.43
C ASN A 8 -14.94 -1.39 11.58
N ASN A 9 -14.92 -0.47 10.60
CA ASN A 9 -13.99 -0.30 9.47
C ASN A 9 -12.50 -0.11 9.77
N LYS A 10 -11.95 -0.76 10.79
CA LYS A 10 -10.53 -0.74 11.09
C LYS A 10 -9.93 -2.12 11.28
N ASP A 11 -10.69 -3.07 11.83
CA ASP A 11 -10.15 -4.38 12.18
C ASP A 11 -11.10 -5.50 11.71
N TYR A 12 -10.72 -6.18 10.62
CA TYR A 12 -11.33 -7.47 10.30
C TYR A 12 -10.73 -8.53 11.22
N GLY A 13 -11.51 -8.92 12.22
CA GLY A 13 -11.28 -10.11 13.03
C GLY A 13 -12.33 -11.17 12.71
N PHE A 14 -11.96 -12.44 12.85
CA PHE A 14 -12.89 -13.57 12.81
C PHE A 14 -13.22 -13.98 14.24
N TYR A 15 -14.49 -13.93 14.62
CA TYR A 15 -14.94 -14.25 15.98
C TYR A 15 -15.71 -15.57 16.00
N LEU A 16 -15.62 -16.31 17.11
CA LEU A 16 -16.34 -17.57 17.33
C LEU A 16 -17.78 -17.36 17.84
N GLU A 17 -18.07 -16.17 18.38
CA GLU A 17 -19.37 -15.82 18.96
C GLU A 17 -20.18 -14.95 18.00
N ASN A 18 -21.47 -15.27 17.88
CA ASN A 18 -22.40 -14.48 17.09
C ASN A 18 -22.66 -13.14 17.77
N PHE A 19 -22.58 -12.04 17.02
CA PHE A 19 -22.89 -10.70 17.51
C PHE A 19 -23.84 -9.99 16.52
N ASP A 20 -24.46 -8.90 16.98
CA ASP A 20 -25.43 -8.16 16.16
C ASP A 20 -24.82 -7.70 14.84
N ASN A 21 -25.48 -8.08 13.73
CA ASN A 21 -25.09 -7.84 12.32
C ASN A 21 -23.94 -8.71 11.79
N ALA A 22 -23.62 -9.83 12.44
CA ALA A 22 -22.61 -10.73 11.92
C ALA A 22 -23.11 -11.53 10.71
N ILE A 23 -22.22 -11.69 9.71
CA ILE A 23 -22.47 -12.52 8.52
C ILE A 23 -21.84 -13.89 8.77
N GLU A 24 -22.66 -14.94 8.80
CA GLU A 24 -22.19 -16.33 8.95
C GLU A 24 -21.63 -16.85 7.62
N ILE A 25 -20.44 -17.43 7.66
CA ILE A 25 -19.76 -18.07 6.52
C ILE A 25 -19.31 -19.48 6.87
N THR A 26 -19.11 -20.32 5.86
CA THR A 26 -18.62 -21.70 6.05
C THR A 26 -17.09 -21.75 6.23
N ASP A 27 -16.57 -22.85 6.76
CA ASP A 27 -15.13 -23.07 6.91
C ASP A 27 -14.41 -23.09 5.55
N GLU A 28 -15.04 -23.65 4.52
CA GLU A 28 -14.52 -23.68 3.16
C GLU A 28 -14.41 -22.26 2.59
N TYR A 29 -15.49 -21.48 2.69
CA TYR A 29 -15.52 -20.12 2.16
C TYR A 29 -14.57 -19.19 2.93
N TRP A 30 -14.42 -19.42 4.23
CA TRP A 30 -13.42 -18.72 5.04
C TRP A 30 -11.99 -19.00 4.54
N SER A 31 -11.70 -20.27 4.22
CA SER A 31 -10.37 -20.65 3.70
C SER A 31 -10.09 -19.98 2.36
N GLU A 32 -11.09 -19.88 1.48
CA GLU A 32 -10.99 -19.16 0.20
C GLU A 32 -10.73 -17.65 0.41
N LEU A 33 -11.40 -17.02 1.38
CA LEU A 33 -11.20 -15.61 1.70
C LEU A 33 -9.79 -15.35 2.25
N LEU A 34 -9.25 -16.25 3.07
CA LEU A 34 -7.87 -16.16 3.56
C LEU A 34 -6.84 -16.33 2.45
N GLU A 35 -7.05 -17.29 1.55
CA GLU A 35 -6.17 -17.47 0.39
C GLU A 35 -6.18 -16.22 -0.49
N ALA A 36 -7.36 -15.64 -0.73
CA ALA A 36 -7.51 -14.39 -1.45
C ALA A 36 -6.78 -13.22 -0.76
N GLN A 37 -6.86 -13.13 0.57
CA GLN A 37 -6.15 -12.12 1.36
C GLN A 37 -4.63 -12.28 1.27
N ASN A 38 -4.12 -13.51 1.35
CA ASN A 38 -2.69 -13.80 1.16
C ASN A 38 -2.21 -13.43 -0.25
N ASN A 39 -3.10 -13.46 -1.23
CA ASN A 39 -2.84 -13.01 -2.60
C ASN A 39 -3.02 -11.49 -2.80
N GLY A 40 -3.14 -10.71 -1.71
CA GLY A 40 -3.16 -9.26 -1.74
C GLY A 40 -4.53 -8.62 -1.90
N LYS A 41 -5.63 -9.38 -1.78
CA LYS A 41 -6.98 -8.82 -1.75
C LYS A 41 -7.37 -8.35 -0.36
N ILE A 42 -8.32 -7.42 -0.30
CA ILE A 42 -8.97 -7.00 0.94
C ILE A 42 -10.31 -7.70 1.09
N ILE A 43 -10.66 -8.06 2.32
CA ILE A 43 -11.96 -8.66 2.64
C ILE A 43 -12.89 -7.54 3.10
N ILE A 44 -14.09 -7.44 2.51
CA ILE A 44 -15.06 -6.39 2.82
C ILE A 44 -16.49 -6.94 2.96
N PRO A 45 -17.38 -6.33 3.78
CA PRO A 45 -18.79 -6.59 3.78
C PRO A 45 -19.44 -5.79 2.65
N PHE A 46 -20.12 -6.48 1.74
CA PHE A 46 -20.84 -5.87 0.63
C PHE A 46 -22.16 -6.60 0.40
N GLU A 47 -23.27 -5.86 0.34
CA GLU A 47 -24.61 -6.40 0.08
C GLU A 47 -24.96 -7.64 0.93
N ASN A 48 -24.73 -7.56 2.25
CA ASN A 48 -24.99 -8.63 3.21
C ASN A 48 -24.15 -9.92 3.01
N ASN A 49 -23.05 -9.82 2.26
CA ASN A 49 -22.04 -10.86 2.08
C ASN A 49 -20.66 -10.36 2.49
N VAL A 50 -19.72 -11.29 2.66
CA VAL A 50 -18.29 -11.00 2.85
C VAL A 50 -17.57 -11.42 1.58
N ILE A 51 -16.87 -10.49 0.92
CA ILE A 51 -16.19 -10.74 -0.36
C ILE A 51 -14.73 -10.31 -0.31
N ALA A 52 -13.87 -10.98 -1.09
CA ALA A 52 -12.48 -10.59 -1.28
C ALA A 52 -12.32 -9.84 -2.62
N VAL A 53 -11.82 -8.60 -2.54
CA VAL A 53 -11.77 -7.65 -3.66
C VAL A 53 -10.40 -6.98 -3.77
N ASN A 54 -10.10 -6.40 -4.94
CA ASN A 54 -8.90 -5.59 -5.07
C ASN A 54 -9.10 -4.23 -4.39
N GLU A 55 -8.06 -3.70 -3.75
CA GLU A 55 -8.14 -2.44 -2.99
C GLU A 55 -8.63 -1.26 -3.84
N ASN A 56 -8.35 -1.28 -5.15
CA ASN A 56 -8.74 -0.24 -6.10
C ASN A 56 -10.19 -0.36 -6.60
N GLU A 57 -10.89 -1.47 -6.39
CA GLU A 57 -12.23 -1.72 -6.95
C GLU A 57 -13.37 -1.17 -6.10
N TYR A 58 -13.14 -1.02 -4.80
CA TYR A 58 -14.13 -0.55 -3.85
C TYR A 58 -13.58 0.59 -3.03
N SER A 59 -14.48 1.45 -2.56
CA SER A 59 -14.12 2.50 -1.65
C SER A 59 -15.14 2.58 -0.51
N PHE A 60 -14.67 3.14 0.59
CA PHE A 60 -15.41 3.18 1.85
C PHE A 60 -15.74 4.62 2.19
N GLU A 61 -17.00 5.01 1.99
CA GLU A 61 -17.51 6.35 2.28
C GLU A 61 -18.84 6.27 3.01
N ASN A 62 -19.10 7.24 3.88
CA ASN A 62 -20.38 7.34 4.60
C ASN A 62 -20.79 6.03 5.30
N GLU A 63 -19.81 5.36 5.92
CA GLU A 63 -19.96 4.09 6.61
C GLU A 63 -20.39 2.89 5.73
N LYS A 64 -20.24 2.99 4.40
CA LYS A 64 -20.62 1.94 3.44
C LYS A 64 -19.58 1.72 2.36
N TRP A 65 -19.47 0.48 1.93
CA TRP A 65 -18.69 0.11 0.74
C TRP A 65 -19.49 0.37 -0.53
N TYR A 66 -18.84 0.99 -1.50
CA TYR A 66 -19.38 1.18 -2.84
C TYR A 66 -18.38 0.71 -3.89
N LYS A 67 -18.91 0.13 -4.96
CA LYS A 67 -18.11 -0.32 -6.08
C LYS A 67 -17.75 0.88 -6.94
N LEU A 68 -16.46 1.04 -7.22
CA LEU A 68 -15.94 2.08 -8.08
C LEU A 68 -16.20 1.75 -9.55
N SER A 69 -16.42 2.78 -10.36
CA SER A 69 -16.39 2.66 -11.81
C SER A 69 -14.97 2.32 -12.30
N ASN A 70 -14.83 1.87 -13.54
CA ASN A 70 -13.52 1.54 -14.10
C ASN A 70 -12.55 2.74 -14.07
N GLU A 71 -13.04 3.96 -14.34
CA GLU A 71 -12.22 5.18 -14.32
C GLU A 71 -11.78 5.57 -12.90
N GLU A 72 -12.64 5.38 -11.91
CA GLU A 72 -12.29 5.62 -10.51
C GLU A 72 -11.32 4.57 -9.99
N ALA A 73 -11.51 3.30 -10.39
CA ALA A 73 -10.62 2.21 -10.02
C ALA A 73 -9.21 2.37 -10.61
N THR A 74 -9.10 2.84 -11.86
CA THR A 74 -7.78 3.17 -12.44
C THR A 74 -7.14 4.35 -11.72
N THR A 75 -7.92 5.40 -11.40
CA THR A 75 -7.43 6.55 -10.64
C THR A 75 -6.93 6.14 -9.26
N LYS A 76 -7.67 5.28 -8.56
CA LYS A 76 -7.26 4.76 -7.24
C LYS A 76 -6.02 3.88 -7.34
N GLN A 77 -5.93 3.03 -8.35
CA GLN A 77 -4.75 2.22 -8.62
C GLN A 77 -3.50 3.08 -8.85
N LEU A 78 -3.62 4.16 -9.63
CA LEU A 78 -2.53 5.11 -9.86
C LEU A 78 -2.10 5.79 -8.56
N LYS A 79 -3.05 6.20 -7.71
CA LYS A 79 -2.74 6.77 -6.38
C LYS A 79 -1.99 5.78 -5.50
N ILE A 80 -2.41 4.51 -5.48
CA ILE A 80 -1.74 3.44 -4.71
C ILE A 80 -0.31 3.25 -5.23
N GLN A 81 -0.11 3.16 -6.55
CA GLN A 81 1.22 3.03 -7.15
C GLN A 81 2.11 4.24 -6.85
N ASN A 82 1.56 5.45 -6.95
CA ASN A 82 2.27 6.68 -6.62
C ASN A 82 2.70 6.71 -5.14
N ALA A 83 1.84 6.31 -4.21
CA ALA A 83 2.16 6.26 -2.78
C ALA A 83 3.25 5.23 -2.46
N ILE A 84 3.20 4.05 -3.10
CA ILE A 84 4.26 3.04 -2.98
C ILE A 84 5.59 3.61 -3.49
N ARG A 85 5.56 4.22 -4.68
CA ARG A 85 6.76 4.77 -5.32
C ARG A 85 7.34 5.94 -4.53
N GLU A 86 6.50 6.81 -3.99
CA GLU A 86 6.88 7.88 -3.08
C GLU A 86 7.65 7.31 -1.88
N ASN A 87 7.12 6.28 -1.22
CA ASN A 87 7.80 5.66 -0.08
C ASN A 87 9.15 5.04 -0.46
N GLU A 88 9.23 4.34 -1.61
CA GLU A 88 10.51 3.82 -2.12
C GLU A 88 11.54 4.94 -2.34
N ILE A 89 11.11 6.07 -2.92
CA ILE A 89 11.98 7.23 -3.16
C ILE A 89 12.47 7.81 -1.82
N LEU A 90 11.59 7.97 -0.83
CA LEU A 90 11.94 8.49 0.49
C LEU A 90 12.97 7.60 1.20
N ILE A 91 12.81 6.27 1.16
CA ILE A 91 13.77 5.32 1.72
C ILE A 91 15.13 5.46 1.01
N LYS A 92 15.15 5.52 -0.32
CA LYS A 92 16.39 5.68 -1.10
C LYS A 92 17.08 7.01 -0.81
N LEU A 93 16.31 8.09 -0.63
CA LEU A 93 16.85 9.41 -0.29
C LEU A 93 17.53 9.39 1.08
N ASP A 94 16.93 8.75 2.09
CA ASP A 94 17.55 8.60 3.43
C ASP A 94 18.87 7.81 3.36
N GLU A 95 18.89 6.71 2.59
CA GLU A 95 20.12 5.94 2.38
C GLU A 95 21.22 6.74 1.67
N LEU A 96 20.86 7.49 0.63
CA LEU A 96 21.80 8.34 -0.10
C LEU A 96 22.29 9.52 0.74
N ASP A 97 21.44 10.12 1.56
CA ASP A 97 21.83 11.20 2.46
C ASP A 97 22.87 10.72 3.49
N LYS A 98 22.70 9.51 4.05
CA LYS A 98 23.70 8.88 4.93
C LYS A 98 25.04 8.69 4.20
N LYS A 99 25.01 8.16 2.97
CA LYS A 99 26.22 7.97 2.15
C LYS A 99 26.87 9.31 1.77
N ARG A 100 26.06 10.34 1.48
CA ARG A 100 26.53 11.70 1.19
C ARG A 100 27.28 12.30 2.38
N ILE A 101 26.72 12.22 3.59
CA ILE A 101 27.37 12.74 4.80
C ILE A 101 28.75 12.09 4.98
N ARG A 102 28.85 10.78 4.77
CA ARG A 102 30.13 10.08 4.79
C ARG A 102 31.08 10.58 3.70
N ALA A 103 30.63 10.71 2.46
CA ALA A 103 31.45 11.21 1.35
C ALA A 103 31.92 12.67 1.54
N ILE A 104 31.20 13.48 2.34
CA ILE A 104 31.64 14.82 2.75
C ILE A 104 32.80 14.72 3.76
N ALA A 105 32.72 13.79 4.71
CA ALA A 105 33.74 13.60 5.75
C ALA A 105 34.97 12.82 5.24
N GLU A 106 34.76 11.89 4.32
CA GLU A 106 35.75 10.99 3.72
C GLU A 106 35.68 11.15 2.19
N PRO A 107 36.32 12.19 1.62
CA PRO A 107 36.28 12.43 0.18
C PRO A 107 37.04 11.34 -0.58
N GLU A 108 36.32 10.62 -1.44
CA GLU A 108 36.88 9.58 -2.31
C GLU A 108 36.36 9.72 -3.74
N LEU A 109 37.20 9.31 -4.67
CA LEU A 109 36.83 9.12 -6.07
C LEU A 109 36.00 7.85 -6.22
N LYS A 110 34.89 7.97 -6.96
CA LYS A 110 34.11 6.81 -7.40
C LYS A 110 34.77 6.16 -8.62
N ASP A 111 35.28 6.99 -9.53
CA ASP A 111 36.02 6.61 -10.73
C ASP A 111 36.99 7.73 -11.12
N GLU A 112 37.65 7.63 -12.29
CA GLU A 112 38.68 8.59 -12.74
C GLU A 112 38.13 10.02 -12.92
N GLU A 113 36.83 10.20 -13.08
CA GLU A 113 36.20 11.48 -13.45
C GLU A 113 35.23 12.03 -12.38
N GLN A 114 34.75 11.20 -11.47
CA GLN A 114 33.67 11.55 -10.54
C GLN A 114 33.97 11.17 -9.08
N THR A 115 33.63 12.06 -8.14
CA THR A 115 33.64 11.76 -6.70
C THR A 115 32.37 11.02 -6.26
N TRP A 116 32.45 10.25 -5.17
CA TRP A 116 31.25 9.66 -4.56
C TRP A 116 30.22 10.72 -4.15
N LEU A 117 30.69 11.89 -3.69
CA LEU A 117 29.83 13.02 -3.32
C LEU A 117 29.01 13.54 -4.50
N GLU A 118 29.65 13.77 -5.65
CA GLU A 118 28.97 14.20 -6.88
C GLU A 118 27.97 13.15 -7.38
N TYR A 119 28.34 11.87 -7.32
CA TYR A 119 27.46 10.78 -7.70
C TYR A 119 26.19 10.75 -6.85
N TYR A 120 26.32 10.77 -5.51
CA TYR A 120 25.15 10.77 -4.63
C TYR A 120 24.29 12.02 -4.77
N ASN A 121 24.90 13.20 -4.98
CA ASN A 121 24.15 14.44 -5.24
C ASN A 121 23.32 14.37 -6.53
N SER A 122 23.86 13.77 -7.59
CA SER A 122 23.11 13.56 -8.84
C SER A 122 21.90 12.66 -8.61
N GLN A 123 22.11 11.51 -7.96
CA GLN A 123 21.04 10.55 -7.65
C GLN A 123 19.94 11.17 -6.77
N ILE A 124 20.32 11.93 -5.73
CA ILE A 124 19.37 12.66 -4.88
C ILE A 124 18.57 13.66 -5.69
N THR A 125 19.21 14.37 -6.64
CA THR A 125 18.55 15.38 -7.48
C THR A 125 17.52 14.73 -8.41
N GLU A 126 17.86 13.60 -9.04
CA GLU A 126 16.94 12.83 -9.89
C GLU A 126 15.74 12.31 -9.10
N LEU A 127 15.99 11.69 -7.94
CA LEU A 127 14.93 11.18 -7.06
C LEU A 127 13.99 12.29 -6.55
N ARG A 128 14.51 13.48 -6.25
CA ARG A 128 13.69 14.64 -5.85
C ARG A 128 12.84 15.18 -7.00
N LYS A 129 13.34 15.14 -8.24
CA LYS A 129 12.55 15.51 -9.42
C LYS A 129 11.41 14.53 -9.65
N GLU A 130 11.71 13.23 -9.60
CA GLU A 130 10.71 12.16 -9.71
C GLU A 130 9.65 12.29 -8.61
N LEU A 131 10.06 12.52 -7.36
CA LEU A 131 9.14 12.77 -6.25
C LEU A 131 8.22 13.97 -6.54
N ALA A 132 8.78 15.09 -7.00
CA ALA A 132 8.01 16.28 -7.33
C ALA A 132 7.00 16.05 -8.46
N GLU A 133 7.30 15.18 -9.43
CA GLU A 133 6.38 14.81 -10.51
C GLU A 133 5.22 13.93 -10.02
N ILE A 134 5.49 13.02 -9.08
CA ILE A 134 4.50 12.08 -8.53
C ILE A 134 3.56 12.78 -7.55
N THR A 135 4.04 13.79 -6.81
CA THR A 135 3.24 14.55 -5.82
C THR A 135 2.48 15.75 -6.40
N LYS A 136 2.61 16.02 -7.71
CA LYS A 136 2.05 17.20 -8.37
C LYS A 136 0.56 17.05 -8.68
#